data_AF-A0A522LTG2-F1
#
_entry.id   AF-A0A522LTG2-F1
#
_cell.length_a   1.000
_cell.length_b   1.000
_cell.length_c   1.000
_cell.angle_alpha   90.00
_cell.angle_beta   90.00
_cell.angle_gamma   90.00
#
_symmetry.space_group_name_H-M   'P 1'
#
loop_
_entity.id
_entity.type
_entity.pdbx_description
1 polymer ?
#
loop_
_entity_poly.entity_id
_entity_poly.type
_entity_poly.pdbx_seq_one_letter_code
_entity_poly.pdbx_strand_id
1 'polypeptide(L)'
;ADIRSNLQREVKVRLQTRNKQAVMDALVAKAELDLPNSSVQAEVDRMIEGARADLKQRGVKDADKAPIPDDVFRPQAERRVRLGLVVAELVRGNELQAKPEQIKAHIDELAASYEKPAEVVRWYYGDNRRLAEVEAIVIENNVTEFVLGKAKVSEKSVSFDELMGQN
;
A
#
# COMPACT_ATOMS: atom_id res chain seq x y z
N ALA A 1 -17.09 24.58 -3.93
CA ALA A 1 -16.31 23.85 -2.92
C ALA A 1 -14.89 24.41 -2.94
N ASP A 2 -14.42 24.82 -1.77
CA ASP A 2 -13.31 25.75 -1.56
C ASP A 2 -11.94 25.10 -1.84
N ILE A 3 -11.06 25.76 -2.62
CA ILE A 3 -9.72 25.26 -3.01
C ILE A 3 -8.93 24.79 -1.78
N ARG A 4 -9.08 25.49 -0.65
CA ARG A 4 -8.49 25.14 0.63
C ARG A 4 -8.87 23.74 1.11
N SER A 5 -10.14 23.35 0.99
CA SER A 5 -10.63 22.05 1.46
C SER A 5 -10.02 20.91 0.66
N ASN A 6 -9.87 21.09 -0.65
CA ASN A 6 -9.21 20.10 -1.51
C ASN A 6 -7.72 19.97 -1.18
N LEU A 7 -7.02 21.09 -1.00
CA LEU A 7 -5.61 21.10 -0.59
C LEU A 7 -5.40 20.43 0.77
N GLN A 8 -6.26 20.69 1.76
CA GLN A 8 -6.17 20.03 3.07
C GLN A 8 -6.32 18.51 2.96
N ARG A 9 -7.23 18.04 2.10
CA ARG A 9 -7.40 16.60 1.84
C ARG A 9 -6.14 16.00 1.22
N GLU A 10 -5.58 16.66 0.21
CA GLU A 10 -4.36 16.18 -0.44
C GLU A 10 -3.16 16.15 0.52
N VAL A 11 -2.98 17.20 1.33
CA VAL A 11 -1.95 17.24 2.38
C VAL A 11 -2.12 16.10 3.38
N LYS A 12 -3.35 15.86 3.86
CA LYS A 12 -3.66 14.74 4.76
C LYS A 12 -3.23 13.40 4.15
N VAL A 13 -3.65 13.13 2.91
CA VAL A 13 -3.34 11.88 2.21
C VAL A 13 -1.83 11.72 2.04
N ARG A 14 -1.11 12.76 1.60
CA ARG A 14 0.35 12.70 1.41
C ARG A 14 1.10 12.46 2.71
N LEU A 15 0.69 13.13 3.80
CA LEU A 15 1.28 12.89 5.12
C LEU A 15 1.03 11.46 5.60
N GLN A 16 -0.20 10.95 5.45
CA GLN A 16 -0.54 9.57 5.80
C GLN A 16 0.31 8.58 4.99
N THR A 17 0.42 8.76 3.67
CA THR A 17 1.27 7.90 2.83
C THR A 17 2.74 7.95 3.25
N ARG A 18 3.28 9.14 3.51
CA ARG A 18 4.69 9.31 3.95
C ARG A 18 4.94 8.62 5.30
N ASN A 19 4.06 8.82 6.27
CA ASN A 19 4.20 8.21 7.60
C ASN A 19 4.00 6.69 7.54
N LYS A 20 3.04 6.21 6.75
CA LYS A 20 2.86 4.78 6.47
C LYS A 20 4.13 4.18 5.88
N GLN A 21 4.72 4.81 4.86
CA GLN A 21 5.97 4.33 4.26
C GLN A 21 7.09 4.25 5.30
N ALA A 22 7.26 5.28 6.13
CA ALA A 22 8.28 5.29 7.18
C ALA A 22 8.07 4.15 8.20
N VAL A 23 6.82 3.86 8.58
CA VAL A 23 6.50 2.72 9.44
C VAL A 23 6.85 1.39 8.78
N MET A 24 6.42 1.17 7.54
CA MET A 24 6.72 -0.07 6.83
C MET A 24 8.22 -0.28 6.63
N ASP A 25 8.97 0.79 6.34
CA ASP A 25 10.42 0.74 6.23
C ASP A 25 11.09 0.38 7.56
N ALA A 26 10.61 0.98 8.66
CA ALA A 26 11.11 0.67 10.00
C ALA A 26 10.82 -0.79 10.40
N LEU A 27 9.64 -1.31 10.05
CA LEU A 27 9.28 -2.71 10.30
C LEU A 27 10.22 -3.66 9.54
N VAL A 28 10.41 -3.45 8.24
CA VAL A 28 11.30 -4.28 7.42
C VAL A 28 12.75 -4.22 7.90
N ALA A 29 13.23 -3.03 8.29
CA ALA A 29 14.60 -2.85 8.75
C ALA A 29 14.90 -3.56 10.08
N LYS A 30 13.88 -3.88 10.87
CA LYS A 30 14.02 -4.61 12.15
C LYS A 30 13.63 -6.09 12.07
N ALA A 31 13.10 -6.52 10.94
CA ALA A 31 12.64 -7.87 10.73
C ALA A 31 13.80 -8.79 10.30
N GLU A 32 14.48 -9.37 11.28
CA GLU A 32 15.48 -10.42 11.06
C GLU A 32 14.77 -11.78 11.08
N LEU A 33 14.36 -12.25 9.90
CA LEU A 33 13.69 -13.54 9.73
C LEU A 33 14.11 -14.22 8.44
N ASP A 34 14.21 -15.55 8.50
CA ASP A 34 14.47 -16.38 7.33
C ASP A 34 13.24 -16.40 6.42
N LEU A 35 13.46 -16.19 5.13
CA LEU A 35 12.39 -16.10 4.15
C LEU A 35 12.17 -17.46 3.48
N PRO A 36 10.92 -17.95 3.38
CA PRO A 36 10.63 -19.14 2.62
C PRO A 36 10.98 -18.93 1.14
N ASN A 37 11.90 -19.72 0.60
CA ASN A 37 12.33 -19.61 -0.80
C ASN A 37 11.17 -19.70 -1.79
N SER A 38 10.15 -20.51 -1.50
CA SER A 38 8.94 -20.60 -2.32
C SER A 38 8.14 -19.30 -2.35
N SER A 39 8.02 -18.59 -1.22
CA SER A 39 7.35 -17.29 -1.16
C SER A 39 8.15 -16.21 -1.89
N VAL A 40 9.48 -16.21 -1.74
CA VAL A 40 10.36 -15.29 -2.48
C VAL A 40 10.25 -15.54 -3.98
N GLN A 41 10.32 -16.80 -4.41
CA GLN A 41 10.20 -17.13 -5.84
C GLN A 41 8.84 -16.72 -6.41
N ALA A 42 7.74 -17.02 -5.71
CA ALA A 42 6.41 -16.61 -6.15
C ALA A 42 6.29 -15.08 -6.28
N GLU A 43 6.96 -14.30 -5.42
CA GLU A 43 7.00 -12.84 -5.55
C GLU A 43 7.88 -12.38 -6.71
N VAL A 44 9.02 -13.01 -6.95
CA VAL A 44 9.86 -12.76 -8.14
C VAL A 44 9.06 -13.00 -9.42
N ASP A 45 8.35 -14.13 -9.51
CA ASP A 45 7.55 -14.49 -10.68
C ASP A 45 6.46 -13.44 -10.95
N ARG A 46 5.73 -13.01 -9.90
CA ARG A 46 4.74 -11.92 -9.99
C ARG A 46 5.36 -10.61 -10.50
N MET A 47 6.56 -10.28 -10.05
CA MET A 47 7.26 -9.06 -10.47
C MET A 47 7.72 -9.13 -11.93
N ILE A 48 8.18 -10.31 -12.37
CA ILE A 48 8.53 -10.56 -13.78
C ILE A 48 7.28 -10.43 -14.65
N GLU A 49 6.15 -11.01 -14.24
CA GLU A 49 4.87 -10.87 -14.97
C GLU A 49 4.44 -9.41 -15.11
N GLY A 50 4.54 -8.63 -14.04
CA GLY A 50 4.28 -7.18 -14.06
C GLY A 50 5.19 -6.44 -15.02
N ALA A 51 6.50 -6.72 -14.99
CA ALA A 51 7.47 -6.11 -15.90
C ALA A 51 7.17 -6.45 -17.37
N ARG A 52 6.74 -7.69 -17.66
CA ARG A 52 6.31 -8.08 -19.01
C ARG A 52 5.05 -7.33 -19.44
N ALA A 53 4.07 -7.16 -18.55
CA ALA A 53 2.86 -6.39 -18.83
C ALA A 53 3.19 -4.93 -19.18
N ASP A 54 4.10 -4.30 -18.42
CA ASP A 54 4.57 -2.94 -18.70
C ASP A 54 5.27 -2.83 -20.07
N LEU A 55 6.11 -3.80 -20.42
CA LEU A 55 6.77 -3.85 -21.73
C LEU A 55 5.76 -3.99 -22.88
N LYS A 56 4.72 -4.82 -22.72
CA LYS A 56 3.63 -4.94 -23.70
C LYS A 56 2.91 -3.62 -23.88
N GLN A 57 2.60 -2.94 -22.78
CA GLN A 57 1.89 -1.65 -22.82
C GLN A 57 2.71 -0.58 -23.55
N ARG A 58 4.04 -0.64 -23.47
CA ARG A 58 4.98 0.23 -24.20
C ARG A 58 5.19 -0.17 -25.67
N GLY A 59 4.51 -1.23 -26.15
CA GLY A 59 4.58 -1.68 -27.54
C GLY A 59 5.81 -2.53 -27.88
N VAL A 60 6.52 -3.07 -26.89
CA VAL A 60 7.66 -3.95 -27.11
C VAL A 60 7.18 -5.30 -27.64
N LYS A 61 7.64 -5.68 -28.84
CA LYS A 61 7.36 -6.99 -29.44
C LYS A 61 8.07 -8.10 -28.66
N ASP A 62 7.41 -9.26 -28.53
CA ASP A 62 7.92 -10.42 -27.79
C ASP A 62 8.29 -10.14 -26.32
N ALA A 63 7.62 -9.18 -25.66
CA ALA A 63 7.78 -8.90 -24.23
C ALA A 63 7.59 -10.16 -23.35
N ASP A 64 6.77 -11.12 -23.78
CA ASP A 64 6.58 -12.42 -23.12
C ASP A 64 7.81 -13.34 -23.15
N LYS A 65 8.73 -13.11 -24.08
CA LYS A 65 9.94 -13.90 -24.27
C LYS A 65 11.20 -13.17 -23.84
N ALA A 66 11.08 -11.90 -23.42
CA ALA A 66 12.20 -11.15 -22.89
C ALA A 66 12.84 -11.94 -21.72
N PRO A 67 14.15 -12.24 -21.76
CA PRO A 67 14.82 -12.86 -20.63
C PRO A 67 14.95 -11.79 -19.53
N ILE A 68 14.20 -11.95 -18.45
CA ILE A 68 14.29 -11.07 -17.28
C ILE A 68 14.90 -11.91 -16.15
N PRO A 69 16.16 -11.65 -15.74
CA PRO A 69 16.81 -12.43 -14.70
C PRO A 69 16.15 -12.23 -13.33
N ASP A 70 15.89 -13.32 -12.61
CA ASP A 70 15.33 -13.32 -11.26
C ASP A 70 16.10 -12.42 -10.29
N ASP A 71 17.43 -12.41 -10.39
CA ASP A 71 18.32 -11.64 -9.51
C ASP A 71 18.06 -10.12 -9.57
N VAL A 72 17.44 -9.63 -10.65
CA VAL A 72 17.02 -8.23 -10.77
C VAL A 72 15.91 -7.90 -9.75
N PHE A 73 15.02 -8.85 -9.48
CA PHE A 73 13.88 -8.65 -8.59
C PHE A 73 14.04 -9.29 -7.23
N ARG A 74 14.93 -10.28 -7.07
CA ARG A 74 15.10 -11.04 -5.82
C ARG A 74 15.26 -10.15 -4.58
N PRO A 75 16.09 -9.09 -4.54
CA PRO A 75 16.19 -8.22 -3.37
C PRO A 75 14.87 -7.52 -3.02
N GLN A 76 14.12 -7.08 -4.03
CA GLN A 76 12.83 -6.42 -3.84
C GLN A 76 11.73 -7.42 -3.44
N ALA A 77 11.75 -8.62 -4.01
CA ALA A 77 10.85 -9.71 -3.66
C ALA A 77 11.04 -10.15 -2.20
N GLU A 78 12.29 -10.35 -1.77
CA GLU A 78 12.63 -10.65 -0.38
C GLU A 78 12.12 -9.56 0.57
N ARG A 79 12.31 -8.29 0.21
CA ARG A 79 11.81 -7.15 0.99
C ARG A 79 10.28 -7.19 1.15
N ARG A 80 9.55 -7.49 0.06
CA ARG A 80 8.08 -7.57 0.07
C ARG A 80 7.57 -8.77 0.87
N VAL A 81 8.19 -9.94 0.70
CA VAL A 81 7.84 -11.14 1.47
C VAL A 81 8.10 -10.90 2.96
N ARG A 82 9.26 -10.34 3.32
CA ARG A 82 9.58 -9.98 4.70
C ARG A 82 8.52 -9.05 5.30
N LEU A 83 8.18 -7.97 4.59
CA LEU A 83 7.16 -7.03 5.05
C LEU A 83 5.80 -7.73 5.22
N GLY A 84 5.38 -8.53 4.23
CA GLY A 84 4.12 -9.25 4.27
C GLY A 84 4.01 -10.19 5.46
N LEU A 85 5.08 -10.92 5.78
CA LEU A 85 5.14 -11.81 6.95
C LEU A 85 5.05 -11.03 8.27
N VAL A 86 5.79 -9.92 8.40
CA VAL A 86 5.76 -9.07 9.61
C VAL A 86 4.38 -8.45 9.81
N VAL A 87 3.80 -7.90 8.75
CA VAL A 87 2.47 -7.29 8.79
C VAL A 87 1.42 -8.33 9.13
N ALA A 88 1.44 -9.50 8.49
CA ALA A 88 0.52 -10.59 8.80
C ALA A 88 0.62 -11.02 10.27
N GLU A 89 1.83 -11.11 10.81
CA GLU A 89 2.04 -11.45 12.22
C GLU A 89 1.53 -10.36 13.17
N LEU A 90 1.77 -9.08 12.87
CA LEU A 90 1.23 -7.97 13.66
C LEU A 90 -0.29 -7.97 13.67
N VAL A 91 -0.90 -8.20 12.51
CA VAL A 91 -2.36 -8.26 12.35
C VAL A 91 -2.95 -9.40 13.16
N ARG A 92 -2.37 -10.60 13.06
CA ARG A 92 -2.81 -11.78 13.80
C ARG A 92 -2.60 -11.62 15.30
N GLY A 93 -1.43 -11.16 15.72
CA GLY A 93 -1.05 -11.07 17.13
C GLY A 93 -1.70 -9.93 17.91
N ASN A 94 -2.28 -8.93 17.23
CA ASN A 94 -2.89 -7.75 17.85
C ASN A 94 -4.31 -7.46 17.34
N GLU A 95 -4.94 -8.42 16.66
CA GLU A 95 -6.33 -8.32 16.19
C GLU A 95 -6.60 -7.08 15.32
N LEU A 96 -5.67 -6.78 14.40
CA LEU A 96 -5.72 -5.57 13.57
C LEU A 96 -6.48 -5.76 12.23
N GLN A 97 -7.32 -6.79 12.15
CA GLN A 97 -8.14 -7.04 10.96
C GLN A 97 -9.05 -5.82 10.70
N ALA A 98 -9.31 -5.55 9.42
CA ALA A 98 -10.23 -4.50 9.04
C ALA A 98 -11.63 -4.81 9.55
N LYS A 99 -12.21 -3.88 10.30
CA LYS A 99 -13.59 -4.03 10.77
C LYS A 99 -14.58 -3.54 9.71
N PRO A 100 -15.79 -4.12 9.61
CA PRO A 100 -16.79 -3.71 8.62
C PRO A 100 -17.09 -2.21 8.63
N GLU A 101 -17.13 -1.59 9.81
CA GLU A 101 -17.35 -0.16 9.97
C GLU A 101 -16.19 0.69 9.42
N GLN A 102 -14.94 0.20 9.53
CA GLN A 102 -13.77 0.89 8.98
C GLN A 102 -13.73 0.80 7.47
N ILE A 103 -14.05 -0.37 6.91
CA ILE A 103 -14.19 -0.58 5.46
C ILE A 103 -15.26 0.35 4.90
N LYS A 104 -16.45 0.37 5.53
CA LYS A 104 -17.54 1.26 5.12
C LYS A 104 -17.13 2.73 5.20
N ALA A 105 -16.51 3.16 6.30
CA ALA A 105 -16.05 4.53 6.47
C ALA A 105 -15.03 4.93 5.39
N HIS A 106 -14.11 4.03 5.04
CA HIS A 106 -13.12 4.29 3.99
C HIS A 106 -13.77 4.40 2.61
N ILE A 107 -14.73 3.52 2.28
CA ILE A 107 -15.48 3.61 1.02
C ILE A 107 -16.28 4.92 0.95
N ASP A 108 -16.91 5.31 2.06
CA ASP A 108 -17.65 6.57 2.14
C ASP A 108 -16.71 7.78 1.94
N GLU A 109 -15.50 7.77 2.52
CA GLU A 109 -14.47 8.79 2.28
C GLU A 109 -14.04 8.86 0.80
N LEU A 110 -13.81 7.71 0.16
CA LEU A 110 -13.46 7.63 -1.27
C LEU A 110 -14.59 8.15 -2.15
N ALA A 111 -15.84 7.84 -1.80
CA ALA A 111 -17.02 8.26 -2.56
C ALA A 111 -17.36 9.75 -2.39
N ALA A 112 -16.94 10.39 -1.29
CA ALA A 112 -17.34 11.75 -0.93
C ALA A 112 -16.92 12.83 -1.94
N SER A 113 -15.87 12.60 -2.73
CA SER A 113 -15.42 13.54 -3.76
C SER A 113 -16.12 13.40 -5.11
N TYR A 114 -16.99 12.39 -5.27
CA TYR A 114 -17.68 12.12 -6.53
C TYR A 114 -19.06 12.78 -6.56
N GLU A 115 -19.55 13.11 -7.77
CA GLU A 115 -20.87 13.72 -7.97
C GLU A 115 -22.02 12.80 -7.52
N LYS A 116 -21.80 11.48 -7.56
CA LYS A 116 -22.77 10.46 -7.17
C LYS A 116 -22.18 9.45 -6.18
N PRO A 117 -22.00 9.82 -4.90
CA PRO A 117 -21.35 8.97 -3.92
C PRO A 117 -22.02 7.59 -3.76
N ALA A 118 -23.35 7.53 -3.82
CA ALA A 118 -24.10 6.28 -3.68
C ALA A 118 -23.83 5.26 -4.80
N GLU A 119 -23.55 5.71 -6.02
CA GLU A 119 -23.17 4.83 -7.13
C GLU A 119 -21.76 4.26 -6.91
N VAL A 120 -20.82 5.08 -6.40
CA VAL A 120 -19.45 4.66 -6.08
C VAL A 120 -19.44 3.63 -4.96
N VAL A 121 -20.19 3.87 -3.88
CA VAL A 121 -20.35 2.89 -2.78
C VAL A 121 -20.84 1.56 -3.34
N ARG A 122 -21.94 1.57 -4.12
CA ARG A 122 -22.49 0.36 -4.74
C ARG A 122 -21.49 -0.34 -5.67
N TRP A 123 -20.67 0.42 -6.38
CA TRP A 123 -19.63 -0.11 -7.26
C TRP A 123 -18.54 -0.87 -6.51
N TYR A 124 -18.10 -0.39 -5.34
CA TYR A 124 -17.18 -1.13 -4.47
C TYR A 124 -17.82 -2.41 -3.93
N TYR A 125 -19.03 -2.31 -3.35
CA TYR A 125 -19.74 -3.47 -2.80
C TYR A 125 -20.21 -4.48 -3.86
N GLY A 126 -20.19 -4.12 -5.14
CA GLY A 126 -20.60 -4.99 -6.25
C GLY A 126 -19.52 -5.98 -6.72
N ASP A 127 -18.25 -5.82 -6.30
CA ASP A 127 -17.16 -6.74 -6.66
C ASP A 127 -16.29 -7.02 -5.42
N ASN A 128 -16.24 -8.29 -5.00
CA ASN A 128 -15.45 -8.72 -3.84
C ASN A 128 -13.95 -8.37 -3.98
N ARG A 129 -13.42 -8.27 -5.20
CA ARG A 129 -12.01 -7.89 -5.40
C ARG A 129 -11.76 -6.44 -4.99
N ARG A 130 -12.70 -5.54 -5.27
CA ARG A 130 -12.62 -4.13 -4.87
C ARG A 130 -12.76 -3.96 -3.36
N LEU A 131 -13.62 -4.78 -2.74
CA LEU A 131 -13.72 -4.82 -1.29
C LEU A 131 -12.41 -5.31 -0.66
N ALA A 132 -11.78 -6.35 -1.21
CA ALA A 132 -10.50 -6.85 -0.72
C ALA A 132 -9.37 -5.81 -0.83
N GLU A 133 -9.35 -4.98 -1.88
CA GLU A 133 -8.41 -3.86 -2.01
C GLU A 133 -8.60 -2.82 -0.90
N VAL A 134 -9.86 -2.45 -0.61
CA VAL A 134 -10.18 -1.54 0.49
C VAL A 134 -9.81 -2.15 1.84
N GLU A 135 -10.12 -3.42 2.04
CA GLU A 135 -9.80 -4.16 3.25
C GLU A 135 -8.29 -4.14 3.54
N ALA A 136 -7.47 -4.40 2.51
CA ALA A 136 -6.02 -4.33 2.61
C ALA A 136 -5.53 -2.93 3.05
N ILE A 137 -6.09 -1.86 2.47
CA ILE A 137 -5.76 -0.48 2.85
C ILE A 137 -6.09 -0.21 4.32
N VAL A 138 -7.26 -0.68 4.79
CA VAL A 138 -7.68 -0.52 6.19
C VAL A 138 -6.77 -1.31 7.13
N ILE A 139 -6.40 -2.55 6.79
CA ILE A 139 -5.45 -3.34 7.56
C ILE A 139 -4.10 -2.62 7.69
N GLU A 140 -3.58 -2.08 6.58
CA GLU A 140 -2.33 -1.30 6.62
C GLU A 140 -2.43 -0.07 7.51
N ASN A 141 -3.57 0.62 7.50
CA ASN A 141 -3.79 1.78 8.36
C ASN A 141 -3.80 1.37 9.83
N ASN A 142 -4.52 0.30 10.19
CA ASN A 142 -4.55 -0.25 11.54
C ASN A 142 -3.13 -0.61 12.04
N VAL A 143 -2.34 -1.27 11.19
CA VAL A 143 -0.94 -1.62 11.50
C VAL A 143 -0.09 -0.37 11.68
N THR A 144 -0.25 0.62 10.81
CA THR A 144 0.49 1.89 10.88
C THR A 144 0.21 2.61 12.19
N GLU A 145 -1.07 2.76 12.54
CA GLU A 145 -1.52 3.39 13.78
C GLU A 145 -1.03 2.64 15.02
N PHE A 146 -1.12 1.31 15.01
CA PHE A 146 -0.62 0.46 16.09
C PHE A 146 0.88 0.65 16.32
N VAL A 147 1.68 0.66 15.25
CA VAL A 147 3.13 0.84 15.37
C VAL A 147 3.48 2.26 15.83
N LEU A 148 2.83 3.30 15.28
CA LEU A 148 3.04 4.68 15.72
C LEU A 148 2.67 4.89 17.19
N GLY A 149 1.64 4.19 17.69
CA GLY A 149 1.25 4.23 19.10
C GLY A 149 2.25 3.56 20.05
N LYS A 150 3.16 2.73 19.54
CA LYS A 150 4.19 2.03 20.34
C LYS A 150 5.61 2.53 20.09
N ALA A 151 5.85 3.13 18.93
CA ALA A 151 7.17 3.61 18.51
C ALA A 151 7.49 4.97 19.14
N LYS A 152 8.78 5.30 19.21
CA LYS A 152 9.22 6.66 19.51
C LYS A 152 9.04 7.53 18.26
N VAL A 153 7.96 8.32 18.24
CA VAL A 153 7.65 9.23 17.14
C VAL A 153 8.30 10.59 17.40
N SER A 154 8.88 11.19 16.35
CA SER A 154 9.38 12.56 16.36
C SER A 154 8.66 13.39 15.31
N GLU A 155 8.15 14.55 15.70
CA GLU A 155 7.57 15.51 14.75
C GLU A 155 8.67 16.17 13.92
N LYS A 156 8.46 16.26 12.61
CA LYS A 156 9.35 16.96 11.68
C LYS A 156 8.53 17.96 10.88
N SER A 157 8.90 19.23 10.99
CA SER A 157 8.39 20.27 10.11
C SER A 157 8.87 20.04 8.69
N VAL A 158 7.93 20.01 7.74
CA VAL A 158 8.20 19.87 6.30
C VAL A 158 7.48 21.00 5.57
N SER A 159 8.09 21.51 4.50
CA SER A 159 7.44 22.52 3.66
C SER A 159 6.33 21.89 2.82
N PHE A 160 5.41 22.73 2.35
CA PHE A 160 4.38 22.29 1.41
C PHE A 160 5.03 21.73 0.14
N ASP A 161 5.98 22.45 -0.47
CA ASP A 161 6.64 22.03 -1.71
C ASP A 161 7.38 20.68 -1.57
N GLU A 162 8.04 20.45 -0.42
CA GLU A 162 8.68 19.15 -0.11
C GLU A 162 7.63 18.03 -0.06
N LEU A 163 6.51 18.25 0.64
CA LEU A 163 5.44 17.26 0.76
C LEU A 163 4.78 16.96 -0.59
N MET A 164 4.68 17.97 -1.46
CA MET A 164 4.08 17.84 -2.79
C MET A 164 5.02 17.15 -3.79
N GLY A 165 6.29 16.93 -3.44
CA GLY A 165 7.29 16.33 -4.32
C GLY A 165 7.78 17.29 -5.40
N GLN A 166 7.70 18.61 -5.15
CA GLN A 166 8.18 19.66 -6.05
C GLN A 166 9.62 20.06 -5.70
N ASN A 167 10.57 19.12 -5.85
CA ASN A 167 12.01 19.40 -5.84
C ASN A 167 12.73 18.53 -6.88
#